data_AF-A0A388KGC2-F1
#
_entry.id   AF-A0A388KGC2-F1
#
_cell.length_a   1.000
_cell.length_b   1.000
_cell.length_c   1.000
_cell.angle_alpha   90.00
_cell.angle_beta   90.00
_cell.angle_gamma   90.00
#
_symmetry.space_group_name_H-M   'P 1'
#
loop_
_entity.id
_entity.type
_entity.pdbx_description
1 polymer ?
#
loop_
_entity_poly.entity_id
_entity_poly.type
_entity_poly.pdbx_seq_one_letter_code
_entity_poly.pdbx_strand_id
1 'polypeptide(L)'
;MNGSCPVDMECAEELKQVANLAFNERKFQQAIDLYTQAIEANPKCAVYYANRAFAHTKLEEYGSAVEDSTTAIELDRKYVKGYYRRGTAYLLMGKFKEALKDFRQVVRIRPNDPDAKRQCRECEKAVQKIRFEEAIWREDTVRRAVSETIDISAMGMYLSRGNHETKGMNKIYGFDGEVKAKFDATMSDLFQEVFCALPLANVLNGKVIVVHGGLFSQDGVTLQDIRNIDRFTEPPDEGLMCELLWSDPQPDNGRSPSKRGVGVAFGPDVTSRFLQENNLELIVRSHEVREEGCQLEHNGKLITVFSAPNYCDQMGNLGAYIRFESDMVPKFTKFKAVPHPNVKPMQYATNFMNFLV
;
A
#
# COMPACT_ATOMS: atom_id res chain seq x y z
N MET A 1 -24.98 -27.69 -19.48
CA MET A 1 -26.04 -26.75 -19.92
C MET A 1 -25.89 -25.50 -19.07
N ASN A 2 -25.44 -24.40 -19.68
CA ASN A 2 -25.15 -23.14 -19.00
C ASN A 2 -26.45 -22.46 -18.57
N GLY A 3 -26.83 -22.64 -17.31
CA GLY A 3 -27.83 -21.80 -16.66
C GLY A 3 -27.18 -20.46 -16.33
N SER A 4 -27.39 -19.46 -17.18
CA SER A 4 -27.10 -18.08 -16.80
C SER A 4 -28.07 -17.68 -15.69
N CYS A 5 -27.53 -17.31 -14.53
CA CYS A 5 -28.31 -16.65 -13.49
C CYS A 5 -28.99 -15.43 -14.13
N PRO A 6 -30.31 -15.21 -13.95
CA PRO A 6 -30.98 -14.06 -14.53
C PRO A 6 -30.29 -12.78 -14.03
N VAL A 7 -29.84 -11.95 -14.96
CA VAL A 7 -29.23 -10.65 -14.66
C VAL A 7 -30.28 -9.79 -13.98
N ASP A 8 -30.15 -9.60 -12.68
CA ASP A 8 -31.06 -8.76 -11.90
C ASP A 8 -30.54 -7.33 -11.90
N MET A 9 -30.97 -6.56 -12.90
CA MET A 9 -30.55 -5.16 -13.05
C MET A 9 -31.05 -4.28 -11.91
N GLU A 10 -32.21 -4.58 -11.32
CA GLU A 10 -32.80 -3.77 -10.26
C GLU A 10 -32.05 -4.00 -8.94
N CYS A 11 -31.82 -5.26 -8.58
CA CYS A 11 -31.00 -5.64 -7.43
C CYS A 11 -29.56 -5.07 -7.52
N ALA A 12 -28.93 -5.13 -8.70
CA ALA A 12 -27.58 -4.59 -8.88
C ALA A 12 -27.52 -3.07 -8.67
N GLU A 13 -28.56 -2.34 -9.09
CA GLU A 13 -28.64 -0.89 -8.92
C GLU A 13 -28.91 -0.50 -7.46
N GLU A 14 -29.72 -1.27 -6.74
CA GLU A 14 -29.92 -1.10 -5.29
C GLU A 14 -28.61 -1.34 -4.51
N LEU A 15 -27.91 -2.45 -4.80
CA LEU A 15 -26.61 -2.77 -4.18
C LEU A 15 -25.59 -1.67 -4.43
N LYS A 16 -25.56 -1.09 -5.64
CA LYS A 16 -24.71 0.07 -5.94
C LYS A 16 -25.07 1.29 -5.09
N GLN A 17 -26.36 1.56 -4.86
CA GLN A 17 -26.77 2.69 -4.02
C GLN A 17 -26.34 2.49 -2.57
N VAL A 18 -26.53 1.29 -2.02
CA VAL A 18 -26.08 0.95 -0.67
C VAL A 18 -24.54 1.03 -0.57
N ALA A 19 -23.83 0.55 -1.58
CA ALA A 19 -22.37 0.66 -1.66
C ALA A 19 -21.90 2.13 -1.68
N ASN A 20 -22.59 3.01 -2.42
CA ASN A 20 -22.29 4.45 -2.43
C ASN A 20 -22.52 5.09 -1.06
N LEU A 21 -23.55 4.66 -0.32
CA LEU A 21 -23.81 5.13 1.05
C LEU A 21 -22.68 4.68 2.00
N ALA A 22 -22.30 3.40 1.97
CA ALA A 22 -21.17 2.87 2.74
C ALA A 22 -19.86 3.61 2.40
N PHE A 23 -19.63 3.92 1.12
CA PHE A 23 -18.48 4.70 0.67
C PHE A 23 -18.49 6.13 1.26
N ASN A 24 -19.64 6.80 1.25
CA ASN A 24 -19.79 8.14 1.84
C ASN A 24 -19.63 8.14 3.37
N GLU A 25 -20.02 7.05 4.03
CA GLU A 25 -19.76 6.80 5.45
C GLU A 25 -18.31 6.38 5.74
N ARG A 26 -17.44 6.36 4.73
CA ARG A 26 -16.01 5.95 4.82
C ARG A 26 -15.80 4.49 5.19
N LYS A 27 -16.82 3.64 5.06
CA LYS A 27 -16.75 2.18 5.24
C LYS A 27 -16.32 1.51 3.93
N PHE A 28 -15.07 1.76 3.53
CA PHE A 28 -14.58 1.37 2.21
C PHE A 28 -14.56 -0.15 1.99
N GLN A 29 -14.21 -0.95 3.00
CA GLN A 29 -14.23 -2.41 2.89
C GLN A 29 -15.65 -2.92 2.62
N GLN A 30 -16.63 -2.45 3.40
CA GLN A 30 -18.03 -2.79 3.19
C GLN A 30 -18.53 -2.33 1.81
N ALA A 31 -18.08 -1.17 1.32
CA ALA A 31 -18.41 -0.71 -0.02
C ALA A 31 -17.85 -1.65 -1.12
N ILE A 32 -16.63 -2.17 -0.97
CA ILE A 32 -16.04 -3.15 -1.89
C ILE A 32 -16.87 -4.42 -1.94
N ASP A 33 -17.28 -4.95 -0.79
CA ASP A 33 -18.08 -6.17 -0.71
C ASP A 33 -19.44 -5.99 -1.40
N LEU A 34 -20.11 -4.84 -1.17
CA LEU A 34 -21.38 -4.51 -1.79
C LEU A 34 -21.26 -4.27 -3.31
N TYR A 35 -20.20 -3.61 -3.77
CA TYR A 35 -19.94 -3.49 -5.22
C TYR A 35 -19.63 -4.85 -5.86
N THR A 36 -18.99 -5.76 -5.13
CA THR A 36 -18.73 -7.12 -5.62
C THR A 36 -20.03 -7.88 -5.82
N GLN A 37 -20.96 -7.80 -4.87
CA GLN A 37 -22.32 -8.35 -5.04
C GLN A 37 -23.07 -7.70 -6.21
N ALA A 38 -22.92 -6.39 -6.41
CA ALA A 38 -23.53 -5.69 -7.55
C ALA A 38 -22.95 -6.16 -8.90
N ILE A 39 -21.64 -6.46 -8.95
CA ILE A 39 -20.94 -7.00 -10.12
C ILE A 39 -21.38 -8.44 -10.40
N GLU A 40 -21.56 -9.27 -9.37
CA GLU A 40 -22.09 -10.62 -9.51
C GLU A 40 -23.51 -10.63 -10.08
N ALA A 41 -24.36 -9.68 -9.65
CA ALA A 41 -25.72 -9.50 -10.17
C ALA A 41 -25.74 -8.96 -11.62
N ASN A 42 -24.87 -8.00 -11.96
CA ASN A 42 -24.73 -7.49 -13.32
C ASN A 42 -23.25 -7.13 -13.67
N PRO A 43 -22.53 -8.06 -14.31
CA PRO A 43 -21.10 -7.89 -14.60
C PRO A 43 -20.82 -6.99 -15.82
N LYS A 44 -21.84 -6.45 -16.49
CA LYS A 44 -21.64 -5.65 -17.72
C LYS A 44 -21.63 -4.14 -17.49
N CYS A 45 -21.78 -3.70 -16.24
CA CYS A 45 -21.83 -2.27 -15.92
C CYS A 45 -20.45 -1.70 -15.57
N ALA A 46 -19.88 -0.87 -16.45
CA ALA A 46 -18.59 -0.21 -16.23
C ALA A 46 -18.55 0.70 -14.97
N VAL A 47 -19.71 1.20 -14.53
CA VAL A 47 -19.81 2.07 -13.35
C VAL A 47 -19.45 1.33 -12.07
N TYR A 48 -19.85 0.05 -11.94
CA TYR A 48 -19.61 -0.72 -10.72
C TYR A 48 -18.13 -0.96 -10.50
N TYR A 49 -17.43 -1.40 -11.54
CA TYR A 49 -15.97 -1.56 -11.52
C TYR A 49 -15.25 -0.25 -11.21
N ALA A 50 -15.60 0.87 -11.83
CA ALA A 50 -14.92 2.14 -11.54
C ALA A 50 -15.19 2.69 -10.13
N ASN A 51 -16.34 2.36 -9.53
CA ASN A 51 -16.63 2.73 -8.16
C ASN A 51 -15.90 1.81 -7.17
N ARG A 52 -15.85 0.50 -7.44
CA ARG A 52 -15.05 -0.45 -6.65
C ARG A 52 -13.55 -0.13 -6.72
N ALA A 53 -13.03 0.22 -7.90
CA ALA A 53 -11.67 0.73 -8.08
C ALA A 53 -11.38 1.96 -7.21
N PHE A 54 -12.38 2.83 -7.03
CA PHE A 54 -12.22 4.01 -6.17
C PHE A 54 -12.17 3.63 -4.69
N ALA A 55 -12.97 2.66 -4.26
CA ALA A 55 -12.90 2.11 -2.90
C ALA A 55 -11.55 1.42 -2.64
N HIS A 56 -11.07 0.59 -3.58
CA HIS A 56 -9.72 0.01 -3.54
C HIS A 56 -8.62 1.08 -3.42
N THR A 57 -8.73 2.16 -4.20
CA THR A 57 -7.77 3.28 -4.12
C THR A 57 -7.75 3.93 -2.73
N LYS A 58 -8.90 4.00 -2.03
CA LYS A 58 -8.98 4.55 -0.67
C LYS A 58 -8.38 3.64 0.39
N LEU A 59 -8.33 2.33 0.15
CA LEU A 59 -7.63 1.35 0.99
C LEU A 59 -6.18 1.10 0.56
N GLU A 60 -5.66 1.88 -0.39
CA GLU A 60 -4.30 1.73 -0.94
C GLU A 60 -4.08 0.38 -1.66
N GLU A 61 -5.17 -0.26 -2.12
CA GLU A 61 -5.20 -1.48 -2.94
C GLU A 61 -5.09 -1.11 -4.43
N TYR A 62 -3.98 -0.49 -4.82
CA TYR A 62 -3.84 0.14 -6.16
C TYR A 62 -3.82 -0.87 -7.33
N GLY A 63 -3.32 -2.09 -7.12
CA GLY A 63 -3.33 -3.15 -8.12
C GLY A 63 -4.75 -3.57 -8.48
N SER A 64 -5.59 -3.86 -7.48
CA SER A 64 -7.01 -4.17 -7.67
C SER A 64 -7.75 -2.98 -8.30
N ALA A 65 -7.41 -1.74 -7.93
CA ALA A 65 -7.97 -0.56 -8.57
C ALA A 65 -7.62 -0.45 -10.07
N VAL A 66 -6.41 -0.84 -10.47
CA VAL A 66 -5.98 -0.88 -11.88
C VAL A 66 -6.73 -1.96 -12.66
N GLU A 67 -6.89 -3.14 -12.09
CA GLU A 67 -7.64 -4.26 -12.70
C GLU A 67 -9.09 -3.85 -12.97
N ASP A 68 -9.80 -3.41 -11.92
CA ASP A 68 -11.19 -2.95 -12.04
C ASP A 68 -11.34 -1.80 -13.04
N SER A 69 -10.43 -0.83 -13.00
CA SER A 69 -10.49 0.29 -13.95
C SER A 69 -10.23 -0.16 -15.38
N THR A 70 -9.40 -1.19 -15.58
CA THR A 70 -9.15 -1.80 -16.90
C THR A 70 -10.39 -2.51 -17.40
N THR A 71 -11.04 -3.33 -16.57
CA THR A 71 -12.33 -3.96 -16.90
C THR A 71 -13.40 -2.91 -17.21
N ALA A 72 -13.47 -1.81 -16.46
CA ALA A 72 -14.40 -0.71 -16.73
C ALA A 72 -14.19 -0.08 -18.13
N ILE A 73 -12.92 0.08 -18.55
CA ILE A 73 -12.55 0.62 -19.87
C ILE A 73 -12.85 -0.39 -20.99
N GLU A 74 -12.67 -1.67 -20.73
CA GLU A 74 -13.00 -2.74 -21.67
C GLU A 74 -14.50 -2.82 -21.94
N LEU A 75 -15.32 -2.68 -20.88
CA LEU A 75 -16.78 -2.64 -20.96
C LEU A 75 -17.29 -1.38 -21.65
N ASP A 76 -16.77 -0.19 -21.30
CA ASP A 76 -17.10 1.06 -21.95
C ASP A 76 -15.86 1.94 -22.19
N ARG A 77 -15.35 1.91 -23.42
CA ARG A 77 -14.20 2.70 -23.85
C ARG A 77 -14.45 4.22 -23.84
N LYS A 78 -15.71 4.68 -23.80
CA LYS A 78 -16.08 6.10 -23.70
C LYS A 78 -16.23 6.55 -22.24
N TYR A 79 -16.22 5.62 -21.28
CA TYR A 79 -16.39 5.94 -19.88
C TYR A 79 -15.14 6.58 -19.28
N VAL A 80 -15.13 7.91 -19.28
CA VAL A 80 -13.98 8.73 -18.84
C VAL A 80 -13.51 8.41 -17.43
N LYS A 81 -14.45 8.09 -16.52
CA LYS A 81 -14.10 7.76 -15.13
C LYS A 81 -13.21 6.53 -15.05
N GLY A 82 -13.33 5.53 -15.93
CA GLY A 82 -12.43 4.38 -15.96
C GLY A 82 -10.97 4.78 -16.14
N TYR A 83 -10.67 5.60 -17.16
CA TYR A 83 -9.32 6.14 -17.37
C TYR A 83 -8.85 7.01 -16.21
N TYR A 84 -9.74 7.83 -15.64
CA TYR A 84 -9.40 8.68 -14.50
C TYR A 84 -9.01 7.84 -13.27
N ARG A 85 -9.76 6.77 -12.96
CA ARG A 85 -9.46 5.85 -11.85
C ARG A 85 -8.15 5.10 -12.08
N ARG A 86 -7.94 4.54 -13.28
CA ARG A 86 -6.69 3.83 -13.61
C ARG A 86 -5.47 4.75 -13.58
N GLY A 87 -5.57 5.93 -14.18
CA GLY A 87 -4.51 6.93 -14.16
C GLY A 87 -4.16 7.39 -12.73
N THR A 88 -5.16 7.53 -11.87
CA THR A 88 -4.96 7.85 -10.44
C THR A 88 -4.28 6.69 -9.70
N ALA A 89 -4.70 5.44 -9.93
CA ALA A 89 -4.07 4.28 -9.31
C ALA A 89 -2.59 4.14 -9.74
N TYR A 90 -2.29 4.26 -11.04
CA TYR A 90 -0.91 4.26 -11.52
C TYR A 90 -0.09 5.40 -10.95
N LEU A 91 -0.68 6.58 -10.83
CA LEU A 91 -0.02 7.74 -10.24
C LEU A 91 0.39 7.48 -8.78
N LEU A 92 -0.48 6.83 -8.00
CA LEU A 92 -0.22 6.48 -6.60
C LEU A 92 0.83 5.38 -6.44
N MET A 93 0.90 4.49 -7.42
CA MET A 93 2.00 3.51 -7.52
C MET A 93 3.33 4.12 -7.99
N GLY A 94 3.38 5.42 -8.31
CA GLY A 94 4.57 6.05 -8.91
C GLY A 94 4.81 5.68 -10.38
N LYS A 95 3.85 5.01 -11.03
CA LYS A 95 3.89 4.62 -12.46
C LYS A 95 3.46 5.79 -13.35
N PHE A 96 4.28 6.86 -13.35
CA PHE A 96 3.95 8.13 -14.02
C PHE A 96 3.83 8.00 -15.55
N LYS A 97 4.58 7.09 -16.18
CA LYS A 97 4.55 6.87 -17.64
C LYS A 97 3.18 6.28 -18.06
N GLU A 98 2.64 5.37 -17.26
CA GLU A 98 1.33 4.73 -17.42
C GLU A 98 0.21 5.71 -17.12
N ALA A 99 0.28 6.40 -15.96
CA ALA A 99 -0.69 7.42 -15.57
C ALA A 99 -0.85 8.51 -16.63
N LEU A 100 0.26 8.96 -17.24
CA LEU A 100 0.26 9.95 -18.30
C LEU A 100 -0.55 9.52 -19.53
N LYS A 101 -0.49 8.24 -19.92
CA LYS A 101 -1.27 7.71 -21.05
C LYS A 101 -2.77 7.86 -20.80
N ASP A 102 -3.21 7.50 -19.59
CA ASP A 102 -4.62 7.58 -19.21
C ASP A 102 -5.10 9.03 -19.08
N PHE A 103 -4.33 9.92 -18.44
CA PHE A 103 -4.72 11.33 -18.32
C PHE A 103 -4.75 12.05 -19.68
N ARG A 104 -3.86 11.72 -20.62
CA ARG A 104 -3.95 12.23 -22.00
C ARG A 104 -5.26 11.81 -22.67
N GLN A 105 -5.70 10.58 -22.44
CA GLN A 105 -6.98 10.10 -22.96
C GLN A 105 -8.15 10.83 -22.30
N VAL A 106 -8.11 11.08 -20.99
CA VAL A 106 -9.12 11.89 -20.29
C VAL A 106 -9.19 13.30 -20.89
N VAL A 107 -8.05 13.98 -21.05
CA VAL A 107 -7.99 15.34 -21.62
C VAL A 107 -8.49 15.36 -23.07
N ARG A 108 -8.23 14.30 -23.85
CA ARG A 108 -8.75 14.16 -25.22
C ARG A 108 -10.29 14.06 -25.25
N ILE A 109 -10.89 13.34 -24.31
CA ILE A 109 -12.35 13.17 -24.24
C ILE A 109 -13.03 14.39 -23.58
N ARG A 110 -12.41 14.96 -22.55
CA ARG A 110 -12.89 16.14 -21.80
C ARG A 110 -11.84 17.24 -21.78
N PRO A 111 -11.71 18.02 -22.87
CA PRO A 111 -10.70 19.07 -22.96
C PRO A 111 -10.94 20.23 -22.01
N ASN A 112 -12.17 20.41 -21.49
CA ASN A 112 -12.49 21.50 -20.57
C ASN A 112 -12.35 21.12 -19.10
N ASP A 113 -11.94 19.89 -18.79
CA ASP A 113 -11.70 19.45 -17.42
C ASP A 113 -10.36 20.03 -16.90
N PRO A 114 -10.39 21.00 -15.96
CA PRO A 114 -9.19 21.64 -15.47
C PRO A 114 -8.33 20.69 -14.65
N ASP A 115 -8.94 19.71 -13.99
CA ASP A 115 -8.26 18.76 -13.10
C ASP A 115 -7.52 17.73 -13.93
N ALA A 116 -8.15 17.17 -14.96
CA ALA A 116 -7.49 16.27 -15.90
C ALA A 116 -6.30 16.94 -16.60
N LYS A 117 -6.43 18.22 -16.99
CA LYS A 117 -5.33 19.01 -17.57
C LYS A 117 -4.18 19.20 -16.59
N ARG A 118 -4.49 19.49 -15.33
CA ARG A 118 -3.49 19.64 -14.26
C ARG A 118 -2.75 18.32 -14.03
N GLN A 119 -3.48 17.22 -13.83
CA GLN A 119 -2.89 15.89 -13.62
C GLN A 119 -2.03 15.44 -14.80
N CYS A 120 -2.48 15.68 -16.03
CA CYS A 120 -1.69 15.39 -17.23
C CYS A 120 -0.37 16.16 -17.24
N ARG A 121 -0.39 17.49 -17.03
CA ARG A 121 0.83 18.32 -17.01
C ARG A 121 1.80 17.92 -15.91
N GLU A 122 1.28 17.63 -14.73
CA GLU A 122 2.11 17.22 -13.61
C GLU A 122 2.72 15.83 -13.87
N CYS A 123 1.98 14.89 -14.47
CA CYS A 123 2.55 13.60 -14.90
C CYS A 123 3.66 13.79 -15.96
N GLU A 124 3.48 14.72 -16.91
CA GLU A 124 4.52 15.06 -17.90
C GLU A 124 5.79 15.57 -17.22
N LYS A 125 5.66 16.48 -16.24
CA LYS A 125 6.80 16.96 -15.45
C LYS A 125 7.50 15.84 -14.69
N ALA A 126 6.73 14.95 -14.04
CA ALA A 126 7.28 13.81 -13.30
C ALA A 126 8.05 12.87 -14.24
N VAL A 127 7.49 12.54 -15.40
CA VAL A 127 8.17 11.70 -16.42
C VAL A 127 9.43 12.38 -16.95
N GLN A 128 9.40 13.70 -17.18
CA GLN A 128 10.59 14.45 -17.61
C GLN A 128 11.68 14.46 -16.54
N LYS A 129 11.30 14.63 -15.27
CA LYS A 129 12.23 14.57 -14.14
C LYS A 129 12.85 13.18 -13.99
N ILE A 130 12.05 12.12 -14.11
CA ILE A 130 12.55 10.73 -14.09
C ILE A 130 13.54 10.50 -15.21
N ARG A 131 13.24 10.91 -16.45
CA ARG A 131 14.18 10.79 -17.57
C ARG A 131 15.48 11.56 -17.34
N PHE A 132 15.40 12.72 -16.69
CA PHE A 132 16.58 13.49 -16.32
C PHE A 132 17.39 12.78 -15.24
N GLU A 133 16.75 12.29 -14.17
CA GLU A 133 17.36 11.50 -13.10
C GLU A 133 18.01 10.21 -13.65
N GLU A 134 17.32 9.47 -14.53
CA GLU A 134 17.84 8.30 -15.26
C GLU A 134 19.06 8.66 -16.12
N ALA A 135 19.06 9.85 -16.76
CA ALA A 135 20.14 10.28 -17.64
C ALA A 135 21.39 10.79 -16.90
N ILE A 136 21.24 11.30 -15.67
CA ILE A 136 22.36 11.73 -14.81
C ILE A 136 22.84 10.60 -13.89
N TRP A 137 22.12 9.48 -13.83
CA TRP A 137 22.49 8.34 -13.00
C TRP A 137 23.86 7.81 -13.44
N ARG A 138 24.79 7.78 -12.49
CA ARG A 138 26.11 7.13 -12.61
C ARG A 138 26.23 6.17 -11.43
N GLU A 139 26.90 5.04 -11.63
CA GLU A 139 27.40 4.26 -10.50
C GLU A 139 28.38 5.14 -9.75
N ASP A 140 27.93 5.68 -8.60
CA ASP A 140 28.81 6.44 -7.73
C ASP A 140 29.89 5.47 -7.21
N THR A 141 31.15 5.79 -7.49
CA THR A 141 32.32 5.10 -6.96
C THR A 141 32.28 5.12 -5.43
N VAL A 142 32.14 3.93 -4.82
CA VAL A 142 32.36 3.57 -3.41
C VAL A 142 32.48 4.78 -2.47
N ARG A 143 31.36 5.45 -2.21
CA ARG A 143 31.21 6.23 -0.98
C ARG A 143 30.71 5.25 0.07
N ARG A 144 31.49 5.08 1.14
CA ARG A 144 31.05 4.35 2.32
C ARG A 144 29.79 5.03 2.84
N ALA A 145 28.65 4.35 2.85
CA ALA A 145 27.40 4.98 3.25
C ALA A 145 27.52 5.37 4.73
N VAL A 146 27.07 6.57 5.10
CA VAL A 146 26.97 7.03 6.51
C VAL A 146 26.14 6.03 7.31
N SER A 147 25.18 5.40 6.64
CA SER A 147 24.32 4.37 7.19
C SER A 147 25.08 3.10 7.64
N GLU A 148 26.28 2.82 7.08
CA GLU A 148 27.18 1.76 7.56
C GLU A 148 27.88 2.10 8.89
N THR A 149 27.84 3.36 9.33
CA THR A 149 28.47 3.80 10.59
C THR A 149 27.52 3.73 11.79
N ILE A 150 26.25 3.38 11.57
CA ILE A 150 25.23 3.32 12.61
C ILE A 150 25.30 1.97 13.35
N ASP A 151 25.64 2.02 14.64
CA ASP A 151 25.53 0.85 15.52
C ASP A 151 24.12 0.72 16.11
N ILE A 152 23.33 -0.15 15.48
CA ILE A 152 21.95 -0.45 15.89
C ILE A 152 21.91 -1.23 17.23
N SER A 153 23.00 -1.92 17.60
CA SER A 153 23.04 -2.75 18.82
C SER A 153 23.08 -1.94 20.12
N ALA A 154 23.45 -0.66 20.04
CA ALA A 154 23.47 0.26 21.17
C ALA A 154 22.11 0.95 21.42
N MET A 155 21.09 0.70 20.58
CA MET A 155 19.80 1.37 20.68
C MET A 155 18.86 0.69 21.70
N GLY A 156 18.28 1.48 22.61
CA GLY A 156 17.19 1.04 23.49
C GLY A 156 15.82 0.90 22.78
N MET A 157 15.77 1.19 21.48
CA MET A 157 14.58 1.15 20.63
C MET A 157 14.95 0.55 19.27
N TYR A 158 14.15 -0.39 18.80
CA TYR A 158 14.34 -1.04 17.50
C TYR A 158 13.40 -0.42 16.47
N LEU A 159 13.95 -0.05 15.31
CA LEU A 159 13.20 0.47 14.18
C LEU A 159 13.30 -0.54 13.02
N SER A 160 12.18 -0.99 12.50
CA SER A 160 12.12 -1.80 11.26
C SER A 160 11.81 -0.88 10.08
N ARG A 161 12.37 -1.19 8.91
CA ARG A 161 12.01 -0.53 7.65
C ARG A 161 10.59 -0.91 7.24
N GLY A 162 9.79 0.07 6.82
CA GLY A 162 8.54 -0.12 6.12
C GLY A 162 8.63 0.29 4.66
N ASN A 163 7.54 0.11 3.91
CA ASN A 163 7.47 0.51 2.51
C ASN A 163 7.52 2.04 2.33
N HIS A 164 7.14 2.82 3.34
CA HIS A 164 7.21 4.29 3.32
C HIS A 164 8.60 4.85 3.63
N GLU A 165 9.54 4.07 4.14
CA GLU A 165 10.96 4.43 4.28
C GLU A 165 11.72 4.17 2.96
N THR A 166 11.15 4.69 1.86
CA THR A 166 11.65 4.55 0.49
C THR A 166 11.53 5.88 -0.25
N LYS A 167 12.47 6.13 -1.16
CA LYS A 167 12.51 7.38 -1.95
C LYS A 167 11.24 7.58 -2.77
N GLY A 168 10.71 6.51 -3.37
CA GLY A 168 9.50 6.55 -4.17
C GLY A 168 8.29 7.03 -3.36
N MET A 169 8.06 6.43 -2.19
CA MET A 169 6.96 6.82 -1.31
C MET A 169 7.16 8.20 -0.70
N ASN A 170 8.38 8.55 -0.26
CA ASN A 170 8.64 9.86 0.34
C ASN A 170 8.37 11.02 -0.63
N LYS A 171 8.74 10.86 -1.90
CA LYS A 171 8.49 11.86 -2.95
C LYS A 171 7.00 12.11 -3.15
N ILE A 172 6.16 11.06 -3.11
CA ILE A 172 4.73 11.17 -3.41
C ILE A 172 3.95 11.60 -2.16
N TYR A 173 4.23 10.95 -1.02
CA TYR A 173 3.39 11.01 0.18
C TYR A 173 3.81 12.09 1.20
N GLY A 174 4.78 12.93 0.86
CA GLY A 174 5.00 14.22 1.52
C GLY A 174 6.16 14.32 2.47
N PHE A 175 6.81 13.22 2.87
CA PHE A 175 8.00 13.28 3.72
C PHE A 175 9.15 14.06 3.05
N ASP A 176 9.39 13.82 1.75
CA ASP A 176 10.42 14.56 0.98
C ASP A 176 10.10 16.07 0.94
N GLY A 177 8.84 16.42 0.71
CA GLY A 177 8.38 17.81 0.70
C GLY A 177 8.45 18.47 2.07
N GLU A 178 8.13 17.74 3.14
CA GLU A 178 8.14 18.24 4.51
C GLU A 178 9.58 18.50 4.99
N VAL A 179 10.50 17.56 4.75
CA VAL A 179 11.91 17.74 5.10
C VAL A 179 12.49 18.93 4.34
N LYS A 180 12.20 19.09 3.05
CA LYS A 180 12.67 20.24 2.26
C LYS A 180 12.06 21.56 2.68
N ALA A 181 10.82 21.55 3.17
CA ALA A 181 10.16 22.75 3.66
C ALA A 181 10.69 23.19 5.03
N LYS A 182 11.05 22.25 5.91
CA LYS A 182 11.53 22.52 7.27
C LYS A 182 13.05 22.62 7.38
N PHE A 183 13.78 21.98 6.47
CA PHE A 183 15.23 21.92 6.40
C PHE A 183 15.68 22.23 4.97
N ASP A 184 16.31 21.28 4.28
CA ASP A 184 16.79 21.42 2.91
C ASP A 184 16.81 20.06 2.17
N ALA A 185 17.25 20.09 0.91
CA ALA A 185 17.35 18.88 0.08
C ALA A 185 18.45 17.93 0.57
N THR A 186 19.54 18.43 1.14
CA THR A 186 20.65 17.62 1.65
C THR A 186 20.21 16.76 2.82
N MET A 187 19.39 17.30 3.74
CA MET A 187 18.79 16.56 4.82
C MET A 187 17.86 15.46 4.29
N SER A 188 17.10 15.74 3.24
CA SER A 188 16.21 14.76 2.61
C SER A 188 16.99 13.58 2.00
N ASP A 189 18.11 13.85 1.34
CA ASP A 189 19.00 12.81 0.81
C ASP A 189 19.63 11.98 1.94
N LEU A 190 20.03 12.62 3.05
CA LEU A 190 20.56 11.92 4.22
C LEU A 190 19.54 10.98 4.87
N PHE A 191 18.27 11.41 5.02
CA PHE A 191 17.22 10.52 5.52
C PHE A 191 17.03 9.29 4.61
N GLN A 192 17.01 9.48 3.29
CA GLN A 192 16.88 8.39 2.32
C GLN A 192 18.03 7.38 2.45
N GLU A 193 19.25 7.87 2.67
CA GLU A 193 20.41 7.00 2.91
C GLU A 193 20.29 6.22 4.23
N VAL A 194 19.85 6.87 5.31
CA VAL A 194 19.65 6.23 6.62
C VAL A 194 18.54 5.18 6.58
N PHE A 195 17.46 5.43 5.83
CA PHE A 195 16.38 4.47 5.65
C PHE A 195 16.86 3.16 5.02
N CYS A 196 17.89 3.20 4.17
CA CYS A 196 18.51 2.00 3.62
C CYS A 196 19.27 1.15 4.65
N ALA A 197 19.66 1.68 5.81
CA ALA A 197 20.26 0.88 6.88
C ALA A 197 19.24 0.17 7.79
N LEU A 198 17.97 0.60 7.78
CA LEU A 198 16.94 0.07 8.67
C LEU A 198 16.77 -1.45 8.49
N PRO A 199 16.80 -2.25 9.57
CA PRO A 199 16.53 -3.68 9.52
C PRO A 199 15.18 -4.01 8.89
N LEU A 200 15.11 -5.11 8.14
CA LEU A 200 13.88 -5.54 7.46
C LEU A 200 12.96 -6.40 8.35
N ALA A 201 13.53 -7.06 9.35
CA ALA A 201 12.81 -7.96 10.25
C ALA A 201 13.48 -8.01 11.63
N ASN A 202 12.69 -8.31 12.65
CA ASN A 202 13.16 -8.56 14.01
C ASN A 202 12.61 -9.91 14.51
N VAL A 203 13.39 -10.65 15.28
CA VAL A 203 12.94 -11.92 15.88
C VAL A 203 13.04 -11.83 17.40
N LEU A 204 11.89 -11.95 18.07
CA LEU A 204 11.77 -11.88 19.52
C LEU A 204 11.86 -13.27 20.12
N ASN A 205 12.84 -13.49 20.99
CA ASN A 205 13.10 -14.75 21.71
C ASN A 205 13.10 -16.01 20.82
N GLY A 206 13.47 -15.87 19.54
CA GLY A 206 13.45 -16.98 18.57
C GLY A 206 12.06 -17.54 18.28
N LYS A 207 10.97 -16.86 18.68
CA LYS A 207 9.58 -17.34 18.59
C LYS A 207 8.70 -16.48 17.71
N VAL A 208 8.86 -15.16 17.77
CA VAL A 208 7.98 -14.22 17.07
C VAL A 208 8.81 -13.44 16.07
N ILE A 209 8.46 -13.50 14.79
CA ILE A 209 9.05 -12.64 13.77
C ILE A 209 8.17 -11.40 13.56
N VAL A 210 8.81 -10.24 13.48
CA VAL A 210 8.18 -8.95 13.23
C VAL A 210 8.68 -8.41 11.90
N VAL A 211 7.78 -8.18 10.96
CA VAL A 211 8.04 -7.60 9.63
C VAL A 211 7.06 -6.46 9.38
N HIS A 212 7.31 -5.59 8.41
CA HIS A 212 6.35 -4.55 8.07
C HIS A 212 5.21 -5.08 7.21
N GLY A 213 5.54 -5.61 6.03
CA GLY A 213 4.63 -6.21 5.05
C GLY A 213 4.26 -7.64 5.44
N GLY A 214 4.90 -8.64 4.85
CA GLY A 214 4.53 -10.02 5.12
C GLY A 214 5.50 -11.07 4.60
N LEU A 215 4.95 -12.17 4.09
CA LEU A 215 5.71 -13.33 3.62
C LEU A 215 5.93 -13.33 2.10
N PHE A 216 6.55 -14.40 1.63
CA PHE A 216 7.21 -14.49 0.35
C PHE A 216 6.40 -15.21 -0.71
N SER A 217 6.71 -14.91 -1.98
CA SER A 217 6.13 -15.58 -3.15
C SER A 217 6.62 -17.01 -3.34
N GLN A 218 7.77 -17.35 -2.71
CA GLN A 218 8.37 -18.67 -2.73
C GLN A 218 8.37 -19.34 -1.33
N ASP A 219 8.38 -20.66 -1.32
CA ASP A 219 8.54 -21.47 -0.10
C ASP A 219 10.02 -21.71 0.24
N GLY A 220 10.31 -22.18 1.46
CA GLY A 220 11.65 -22.53 1.88
C GLY A 220 12.54 -21.35 2.27
N VAL A 221 12.00 -20.13 2.34
CA VAL A 221 12.75 -18.96 2.80
C VAL A 221 13.06 -19.09 4.29
N THR A 222 14.33 -18.96 4.63
CA THR A 222 14.82 -19.09 6.01
C THR A 222 15.14 -17.75 6.65
N LEU A 223 15.24 -17.72 7.98
CA LEU A 223 15.78 -16.57 8.72
C LEU A 223 17.20 -16.19 8.28
N GLN A 224 17.98 -17.15 7.78
CA GLN A 224 19.32 -16.87 7.28
C GLN A 224 19.27 -16.15 5.93
N ASP A 225 18.33 -16.50 5.06
CA ASP A 225 18.12 -15.78 3.79
C ASP A 225 17.75 -14.32 4.06
N ILE A 226 16.85 -14.07 5.02
CA ILE A 226 16.48 -12.71 5.44
C ILE A 226 17.68 -11.94 5.99
N ARG A 227 18.53 -12.58 6.81
CA ARG A 227 19.75 -11.97 7.36
C ARG A 227 20.79 -11.63 6.27
N ASN A 228 20.81 -12.40 5.18
CA ASN A 228 21.75 -12.24 4.08
C ASN A 228 21.30 -11.20 3.03
N ILE A 229 20.11 -10.62 3.16
CA ILE A 229 19.66 -9.56 2.24
C ILE A 229 20.58 -8.35 2.35
N ASP A 230 21.18 -7.95 1.23
CA ASP A 230 21.83 -6.64 1.12
C ASP A 230 20.76 -5.55 1.07
N ARG A 231 20.50 -4.94 2.22
CA ARG A 231 19.41 -3.99 2.42
C ARG A 231 19.80 -2.54 2.16
N PHE A 232 21.08 -2.23 1.95
CA PHE A 232 21.62 -0.87 1.80
C PHE A 232 21.33 -0.25 0.42
N THR A 233 20.10 -0.45 -0.06
CA THR A 233 19.59 -0.01 -1.35
C THR A 233 18.11 0.36 -1.22
N GLU A 234 17.56 1.03 -2.24
CA GLU A 234 16.11 1.09 -2.40
C GLU A 234 15.56 -0.31 -2.68
N PRO A 235 14.35 -0.66 -2.17
CA PRO A 235 13.77 -1.96 -2.43
C PRO A 235 13.59 -2.19 -3.94
N PRO A 236 14.00 -3.35 -4.47
CA PRO A 236 13.71 -3.73 -5.84
C PRO A 236 12.19 -3.93 -6.05
N ASP A 237 11.76 -4.04 -7.31
CA ASP A 237 10.37 -4.30 -7.66
C ASP A 237 9.91 -5.73 -7.29
N GLU A 238 10.85 -6.67 -7.10
CA GLU A 238 10.60 -8.08 -6.79
C GLU A 238 11.61 -8.67 -5.81
N GLY A 239 11.33 -9.85 -5.27
CA GLY A 239 12.23 -10.59 -4.37
C GLY A 239 12.00 -10.32 -2.87
N LEU A 240 12.83 -10.95 -2.03
CA LEU A 240 12.58 -11.06 -0.59
C LEU A 240 12.46 -9.71 0.12
N MET A 241 13.31 -8.74 -0.24
CA MET A 241 13.28 -7.40 0.35
C MET A 241 11.98 -6.66 0.01
N CYS A 242 11.50 -6.79 -1.24
CA CYS A 242 10.24 -6.22 -1.67
C CYS A 242 9.08 -6.83 -0.89
N GLU A 243 9.01 -8.16 -0.84
CA GLU A 243 7.90 -8.90 -0.24
C GLU A 243 7.80 -8.69 1.28
N LEU A 244 8.94 -8.56 1.98
CA LEU A 244 8.97 -8.20 3.41
C LEU A 244 8.32 -6.84 3.71
N LEU A 245 8.32 -5.92 2.75
CA LEU A 245 7.79 -4.57 2.90
C LEU A 245 6.38 -4.41 2.34
N TRP A 246 5.97 -5.24 1.37
CA TRP A 246 4.76 -5.00 0.57
C TRP A 246 3.71 -6.12 0.58
N SER A 247 4.04 -7.33 1.01
CA SER A 247 3.08 -8.44 0.97
C SER A 247 1.99 -8.32 2.05
N ASP A 248 0.79 -8.81 1.72
CA ASP A 248 -0.37 -8.81 2.62
C ASP A 248 -0.92 -10.24 2.82
N PRO A 249 -1.50 -10.57 3.97
CA PRO A 249 -2.21 -11.83 4.17
C PRO A 249 -3.49 -11.93 3.34
N GLN A 250 -3.91 -13.15 3.00
CA GLN A 250 -5.23 -13.44 2.40
C GLN A 250 -5.93 -14.57 3.17
N PRO A 251 -7.28 -14.59 3.21
CA PRO A 251 -8.01 -15.60 3.96
C PRO A 251 -7.87 -17.01 3.38
N ASP A 252 -7.80 -17.12 2.05
CA ASP A 252 -7.72 -18.40 1.34
C ASP A 252 -6.29 -18.94 1.28
N ASN A 253 -6.15 -20.27 1.26
CA ASN A 253 -4.85 -20.91 1.10
C ASN A 253 -4.20 -20.58 -0.26
N GLY A 254 -2.87 -20.69 -0.29
CA GLY A 254 -2.05 -20.45 -1.47
C GLY A 254 -1.55 -19.00 -1.55
N ARG A 255 -1.31 -18.56 -2.79
CA ARG A 255 -0.81 -17.23 -3.10
C ARG A 255 -1.63 -16.63 -4.22
N SER A 256 -1.83 -15.32 -4.19
CA SER A 256 -2.45 -14.57 -5.29
C SER A 256 -1.71 -13.27 -5.55
N PRO A 257 -1.93 -12.62 -6.70
CA PRO A 257 -1.36 -11.31 -6.98
C PRO A 257 -1.71 -10.31 -5.86
N SER A 258 -0.73 -9.51 -5.43
CA SER A 258 -0.97 -8.48 -4.43
C SER A 258 -2.00 -7.47 -4.91
N LYS A 259 -2.95 -7.14 -4.04
CA LYS A 259 -3.93 -6.07 -4.28
C LYS A 259 -3.28 -4.71 -4.47
N ARG A 260 -2.02 -4.54 -4.05
CA ARG A 260 -1.23 -3.31 -4.20
C ARG A 260 -0.52 -3.23 -5.54
N GLY A 261 -0.46 -4.34 -6.28
CA GLY A 261 0.30 -4.45 -7.54
C GLY A 261 1.82 -4.57 -7.35
N VAL A 262 2.26 -4.85 -6.12
CA VAL A 262 3.64 -5.11 -5.71
C VAL A 262 3.63 -6.04 -4.48
N GLY A 263 4.58 -6.98 -4.39
CA GLY A 263 4.55 -8.06 -3.40
C GLY A 263 3.56 -9.17 -3.75
N VAL A 264 3.19 -10.00 -2.77
CA VAL A 264 2.28 -11.14 -2.95
C VAL A 264 1.21 -11.18 -1.86
N ALA A 265 0.02 -11.68 -2.18
CA ALA A 265 -0.96 -12.07 -1.17
C ALA A 265 -0.73 -13.53 -0.76
N PHE A 266 -0.64 -13.83 0.53
CA PHE A 266 -0.27 -15.17 1.03
C PHE A 266 -1.26 -15.72 2.07
N GLY A 267 -1.57 -17.01 1.96
CA GLY A 267 -2.59 -17.67 2.77
C GLY A 267 -2.12 -18.24 4.12
N PRO A 268 -3.05 -18.85 4.87
CA PRO A 268 -2.77 -19.49 6.16
C PRO A 268 -1.79 -20.67 6.07
N ASP A 269 -1.77 -21.39 4.94
CA ASP A 269 -0.86 -22.49 4.66
C ASP A 269 0.58 -21.99 4.48
N VAL A 270 0.79 -20.89 3.76
CA VAL A 270 2.10 -20.24 3.60
C VAL A 270 2.64 -19.79 4.95
N THR A 271 1.79 -19.15 5.76
CA THR A 271 2.15 -18.71 7.12
C THR A 271 2.54 -19.88 8.00
N SER A 272 1.73 -20.94 7.99
CA SER A 272 1.99 -22.14 8.79
C SER A 272 3.30 -22.81 8.41
N ARG A 273 3.58 -22.92 7.11
CA ARG A 273 4.80 -23.53 6.58
C ARG A 273 6.04 -22.74 6.95
N PHE A 274 6.02 -21.42 6.73
CA PHE A 274 7.16 -20.55 7.07
C PHE A 274 7.51 -20.61 8.56
N LEU A 275 6.49 -20.55 9.43
CA LEU A 275 6.68 -20.65 10.88
C LEU A 275 7.28 -22.01 11.28
N GLN A 276 6.76 -23.10 10.71
CA GLN A 276 7.26 -24.44 11.00
C GLN A 276 8.71 -24.63 10.54
N GLU A 277 9.04 -24.22 9.32
CA GLU A 277 10.39 -24.37 8.74
C GLU A 277 11.44 -23.55 9.50
N ASN A 278 11.04 -22.45 10.13
CA ASN A 278 11.94 -21.56 10.86
C ASN A 278 11.87 -21.70 12.39
N ASN A 279 11.13 -22.70 12.90
CA ASN A 279 10.90 -22.92 14.34
C ASN A 279 10.34 -21.68 15.08
N LEU A 280 9.41 -20.99 14.42
CA LEU A 280 8.70 -19.82 14.95
C LEU A 280 7.25 -20.17 15.31
N GLU A 281 6.64 -19.37 16.17
CA GLU A 281 5.28 -19.56 16.68
C GLU A 281 4.30 -18.53 16.09
N LEU A 282 4.77 -17.31 15.77
CA LEU A 282 3.91 -16.18 15.44
C LEU A 282 4.59 -15.19 14.49
N ILE A 283 3.80 -14.62 13.58
CA ILE A 283 4.18 -13.47 12.76
C ILE A 283 3.42 -12.23 13.25
N VAL A 284 4.13 -11.13 13.45
CA VAL A 284 3.55 -9.81 13.67
C VAL A 284 3.90 -8.92 12.48
N ARG A 285 2.87 -8.26 11.93
CA ARG A 285 2.98 -7.34 10.79
C ARG A 285 2.23 -6.03 11.00
N SER A 286 2.44 -5.02 10.16
CA SER A 286 1.74 -3.72 10.21
C SER A 286 0.95 -3.35 8.94
N HIS A 287 1.51 -2.59 7.97
CA HIS A 287 1.08 -2.27 6.57
C HIS A 287 -0.41 -1.98 6.21
N GLU A 288 -1.40 -2.54 6.89
CA GLU A 288 -2.83 -2.44 6.59
C GLU A 288 -3.54 -1.77 7.77
N VAL A 289 -4.43 -0.82 7.45
CA VAL A 289 -5.30 -0.20 8.43
C VAL A 289 -6.29 -1.25 8.96
N ARG A 290 -6.44 -1.34 10.28
CA ARG A 290 -7.44 -2.18 10.95
C ARG A 290 -8.35 -1.31 11.79
N GLU A 291 -9.67 -1.52 11.68
CA GLU A 291 -10.69 -0.73 12.40
C GLU A 291 -10.43 -0.71 13.91
N GLU A 292 -10.11 -1.87 14.48
CA GLU A 292 -9.82 -2.05 15.90
C GLU A 292 -8.33 -1.87 16.26
N GLY A 293 -7.51 -1.38 15.33
CA GLY A 293 -6.06 -1.23 15.47
C GLY A 293 -5.26 -2.52 15.45
N CYS A 294 -5.90 -3.68 15.62
CA CYS A 294 -5.26 -4.99 15.48
C CYS A 294 -6.22 -6.07 14.99
N GLN A 295 -5.70 -7.08 14.30
CA GLN A 295 -6.45 -8.24 13.84
C GLN A 295 -5.62 -9.52 13.97
N LEU A 296 -6.26 -10.59 14.46
CA LEU A 296 -5.71 -11.95 14.46
C LEU A 296 -6.15 -12.66 13.19
N GLU A 297 -5.20 -13.25 12.47
CA GLU A 297 -5.41 -13.86 11.16
C GLU A 297 -4.72 -15.24 11.11
N HIS A 298 -5.01 -16.01 10.05
CA HIS A 298 -4.36 -17.30 9.77
C HIS A 298 -4.36 -18.27 10.98
N ASN A 299 -5.53 -18.45 11.60
CA ASN A 299 -5.73 -19.31 12.77
C ASN A 299 -4.87 -18.91 13.98
N GLY A 300 -4.65 -17.60 14.17
CA GLY A 300 -3.91 -17.04 15.29
C GLY A 300 -2.39 -17.07 15.13
N LYS A 301 -1.89 -17.42 13.94
CA LYS A 301 -0.45 -17.45 13.61
C LYS A 301 0.07 -16.15 13.01
N LEU A 302 -0.82 -15.24 12.65
CA LEU A 302 -0.47 -13.92 12.12
C LEU A 302 -1.26 -12.83 12.85
N ILE A 303 -0.58 -11.75 13.18
CA ILE A 303 -1.19 -10.55 13.77
C ILE A 303 -0.86 -9.35 12.91
N THR A 304 -1.89 -8.63 12.51
CA THR A 304 -1.75 -7.29 11.96
C THR A 304 -1.96 -6.26 13.08
N VAL A 305 -1.00 -5.38 13.32
CA VAL A 305 -1.09 -4.27 14.29
C VAL A 305 -0.88 -2.93 13.58
N PHE A 306 -1.72 -1.96 13.89
CA PHE A 306 -1.71 -0.64 13.27
C PHE A 306 -1.81 0.44 14.34
N SER A 307 -0.85 1.36 14.37
CA SER A 307 -0.68 2.31 15.48
C SER A 307 -1.02 3.76 15.11
N ALA A 308 -1.65 4.01 13.96
CA ALA A 308 -2.14 5.34 13.57
C ALA A 308 -3.67 5.42 13.72
N PRO A 309 -4.20 5.84 14.89
CA PRO A 309 -5.64 6.00 15.07
C PRO A 309 -6.17 7.16 14.22
N ASN A 310 -7.42 7.06 13.77
CA ASN A 310 -8.06 7.99 12.84
C ASN A 310 -7.17 8.30 11.64
N TYR A 311 -6.72 7.25 10.94
CA TYR A 311 -5.75 7.36 9.86
C TYR A 311 -6.15 8.43 8.85
N CYS A 312 -5.19 9.31 8.54
CA CYS A 312 -5.34 10.48 7.66
C CYS A 312 -6.53 11.39 8.01
N ASP A 313 -6.89 11.50 9.29
CA ASP A 313 -8.02 12.27 9.82
C ASP A 313 -9.39 11.88 9.24
N GLN A 314 -9.48 10.64 8.74
CA GLN A 314 -10.59 10.22 7.91
C GLN A 314 -11.14 8.85 8.26
N MET A 315 -10.27 7.89 8.58
CA MET A 315 -10.69 6.49 8.70
C MET A 315 -11.46 6.20 10.00
N GLY A 316 -11.29 7.00 11.05
CA GLY A 316 -11.95 6.78 12.34
C GLY A 316 -11.51 5.51 13.11
N ASN A 317 -10.52 4.77 12.61
CA ASN A 317 -10.01 3.54 13.23
C ASN A 317 -9.34 3.80 14.59
N LEU A 318 -9.28 2.77 15.43
CA LEU A 318 -8.42 2.75 16.60
C LEU A 318 -6.96 2.48 16.21
N GLY A 319 -6.05 2.90 17.07
CA GLY A 319 -4.66 2.44 17.06
C GLY A 319 -4.49 1.32 18.08
N ALA A 320 -3.52 0.45 17.87
CA ALA A 320 -3.12 -0.53 18.87
C ALA A 320 -1.61 -0.72 18.93
N TYR A 321 -1.14 -1.27 20.05
CA TYR A 321 0.21 -1.82 20.20
C TYR A 321 0.14 -3.17 20.93
N ILE A 322 1.18 -3.99 20.76
CA ILE A 322 1.29 -5.31 21.37
C ILE A 322 2.41 -5.30 22.40
N ARG A 323 2.13 -5.82 23.59
CA ARG A 323 3.14 -6.12 24.61
C ARG A 323 3.43 -7.61 24.60
N PHE A 324 4.70 -7.95 24.51
CA PHE A 324 5.22 -9.28 24.78
C PHE A 324 5.98 -9.25 26.10
N GLU A 325 5.68 -10.21 26.97
CA GLU A 325 6.44 -10.47 28.19
C GLU A 325 7.29 -11.75 27.99
N SER A 326 7.85 -12.31 29.06
CA SER A 326 8.70 -13.51 28.97
C SER A 326 7.99 -14.75 28.42
N ASP A 327 6.66 -14.81 28.55
CA ASP A 327 5.83 -15.90 28.01
C ASP A 327 5.60 -15.80 26.49
N MET A 328 5.99 -14.68 25.87
CA MET A 328 5.76 -14.35 24.46
C MET A 328 4.27 -14.39 24.04
N VAL A 329 3.35 -14.26 24.99
CA VAL A 329 1.90 -14.17 24.69
C VAL A 329 1.56 -12.73 24.32
N PRO A 330 0.93 -12.48 23.15
CA PRO A 330 0.61 -11.12 22.71
C PRO A 330 -0.50 -10.49 23.56
N LYS A 331 -0.20 -9.37 24.23
CA LYS A 331 -1.19 -8.58 24.98
C LYS A 331 -1.48 -7.28 24.22
N PHE A 332 -2.70 -7.15 23.72
CA PHE A 332 -3.13 -5.99 22.93
C PHE A 332 -3.55 -4.82 23.81
N THR A 333 -3.16 -3.60 23.44
CA THR A 333 -3.70 -2.37 24.01
C THR A 333 -4.16 -1.46 22.87
N LYS A 334 -5.42 -1.05 22.93
CA LYS A 334 -6.06 -0.16 21.95
C LYS A 334 -6.11 1.27 22.47
N PHE A 335 -6.03 2.24 21.57
CA PHE A 335 -6.08 3.66 21.88
C PHE A 335 -6.78 4.46 20.76
N LYS A 336 -7.31 5.62 21.15
CA LYS A 336 -8.00 6.55 20.24
C LYS A 336 -7.07 7.66 19.79
N ALA A 337 -7.48 8.34 18.72
CA ALA A 337 -6.81 9.55 18.25
C ALA A 337 -6.91 10.67 19.31
N VAL A 338 -5.93 11.57 19.28
CA VAL A 338 -5.87 12.75 20.14
C VAL A 338 -5.88 14.02 19.27
N PRO A 339 -6.32 15.18 19.79
CA PRO A 339 -6.27 16.42 19.05
C PRO A 339 -4.84 16.79 18.62
N HIS A 340 -4.68 17.29 17.40
CA HIS A 340 -3.40 17.79 16.87
C HIS A 340 -3.59 19.18 16.24
N PRO A 341 -2.49 19.94 15.99
CA PRO A 341 -2.56 21.24 15.31
C PRO A 341 -3.22 21.14 13.93
N ASN A 342 -3.76 22.26 13.46
CA ASN A 342 -4.49 22.36 12.18
C ASN A 342 -3.53 22.36 10.97
N VAL A 343 -2.88 21.22 10.75
CA VAL A 343 -2.05 20.88 9.60
C VAL A 343 -2.73 19.69 8.93
N LYS A 344 -3.11 19.84 7.66
CA LYS A 344 -3.87 18.79 6.97
C LYS A 344 -2.95 17.60 6.67
N PRO A 345 -3.47 16.36 6.69
CA PRO A 345 -2.79 15.22 6.11
C PRO A 345 -2.32 15.53 4.69
N MET A 346 -1.13 15.06 4.33
CA MET A 346 -0.56 15.22 2.99
C MET A 346 -0.27 16.69 2.58
N GLN A 347 -0.20 17.64 3.51
CA GLN A 347 0.05 19.06 3.19
C GLN A 347 1.33 19.31 2.39
N TYR A 348 2.37 18.48 2.59
CA TYR A 348 3.65 18.56 1.88
C TYR A 348 3.80 17.54 0.76
N ALA A 349 2.75 16.77 0.49
CA ALA A 349 2.73 15.79 -0.58
C ALA A 349 2.82 16.48 -1.94
N THR A 350 3.14 15.69 -2.95
CA THR A 350 3.01 16.19 -4.32
C THR A 350 1.60 16.71 -4.56
N ASN A 351 1.47 17.78 -5.35
CA ASN A 351 0.18 18.43 -5.64
C ASN A 351 -0.90 17.48 -6.18
N PHE A 352 -0.51 16.27 -6.63
CA PHE A 352 -1.38 15.16 -6.98
C PHE A 352 -2.26 14.65 -5.84
N MET A 353 -1.76 14.66 -4.59
CA MET A 353 -2.38 14.00 -3.44
C MET A 353 -3.47 14.84 -2.74
N ASN A 354 -3.47 16.16 -2.92
CA ASN A 354 -4.43 17.08 -2.28
C ASN A 354 -5.91 16.83 -2.67
N PHE A 355 -6.16 15.92 -3.63
CA PHE A 355 -7.49 15.53 -4.10
C PHE A 355 -7.98 14.17 -3.55
N LEU A 356 -7.10 13.43 -2.87
CA LEU A 356 -7.42 12.13 -2.26
C LEU A 356 -7.83 12.26 -0.79
N VAL A 357 -7.58 13.42 -0.18
CA VAL A 357 -7.97 13.78 1.19
C VAL A 357 -9.34 14.44 1.17
#